data_AF-A0A2X3DFU0-F1
#
_entry.id   AF-A0A2X3DFU0-F1
#
_cell.length_a   1.000
_cell.length_b   1.000
_cell.length_c   1.000
_cell.angle_alpha   90.00
_cell.angle_beta   90.00
_cell.angle_gamma   90.00
#
_symmetry.space_group_name_H-M   'P 1'
#
loop_
_entity.id
_entity.type
_entity.pdbx_description
1 polymer ?
#
loop_
_entity_poly.entity_id
_entity_poly.type
_entity_poly.pdbx_seq_one_letter_code
_entity_poly.pdbx_strand_id
1 'polypeptide(L)'
;MNEYLFRHQDPATGNFVGKPGGIEVWIITLTLKPVNPSIYLVPDTAETRKATEANLIALQQTLSPNSTLLLSSLRTAIGTATGVTDYTLDISADITSENNELITIGDITWLTA
;
A
#
# COMPACT_ATOMS: atom_id res chain seq x y z
N MET A 1 -32.69 7.22 -31.90
CA MET A 1 -33.52 6.36 -31.02
C MET A 1 -32.68 5.54 -30.06
N ASN A 2 -31.69 4.76 -30.53
CA ASN A 2 -30.80 4.00 -29.64
C ASN A 2 -29.98 4.84 -28.65
N GLU A 3 -29.49 6.03 -29.03
CA GLU A 3 -28.77 6.91 -28.10
C GLU A 3 -29.66 7.42 -26.95
N TYR A 4 -30.90 7.80 -27.25
CA TYR A 4 -31.86 8.29 -26.24
C TYR A 4 -32.24 7.20 -25.22
N LEU A 5 -32.25 5.94 -25.66
CA LEU A 5 -32.49 4.76 -24.83
C LEU A 5 -31.26 4.37 -23.98
N PHE A 6 -30.06 4.80 -24.39
CA PHE A 6 -28.82 4.55 -23.64
C PHE A 6 -28.56 5.63 -22.58
N ARG A 7 -28.76 6.91 -22.91
CA ARG A 7 -28.84 8.02 -21.95
C ARG A 7 -29.40 9.27 -22.64
N HIS A 8 -30.17 10.08 -21.91
CA HIS A 8 -30.60 11.41 -22.34
C HIS A 8 -30.53 12.39 -21.18
N GLN A 9 -30.39 13.69 -21.46
CA GLN A 9 -30.50 14.70 -20.40
C GLN A 9 -31.96 14.87 -20.02
N ASP A 10 -32.23 14.81 -18.73
CA ASP A 10 -33.53 15.15 -18.18
C ASP A 10 -33.84 16.64 -18.44
N PRO A 11 -34.97 16.98 -19.08
CA PRO A 11 -35.28 18.35 -19.48
C PRO A 11 -35.44 19.34 -18.31
N ALA A 12 -35.72 18.86 -17.09
CA ALA A 12 -35.97 19.69 -15.92
C ALA A 12 -34.70 19.92 -15.08
N THR A 13 -33.76 18.98 -15.09
CA THR A 13 -32.57 18.98 -14.22
C THR A 13 -31.25 19.02 -14.97
N GLY A 14 -31.23 18.68 -16.26
CA GLY A 14 -30.01 18.60 -17.09
C GLY A 14 -29.12 17.38 -16.80
N ASN A 15 -29.49 16.55 -15.82
CA ASN A 15 -28.76 15.35 -15.46
C ASN A 15 -28.97 14.24 -16.50
N PHE A 16 -27.96 13.42 -16.76
CA PHE A 16 -28.10 12.26 -17.63
C PHE A 16 -28.92 11.16 -16.94
N VAL A 17 -30.03 10.76 -17.57
CA VAL A 17 -30.97 9.72 -17.12
C VAL A 17 -31.20 8.67 -18.22
N GLY A 18 -31.91 7.59 -17.91
CA GLY A 18 -32.27 6.54 -18.88
C GLY A 18 -31.20 5.49 -19.14
N LYS A 19 -30.07 5.53 -18.41
CA LYS A 19 -29.08 4.46 -18.48
C LYS A 19 -29.68 3.14 -17.95
N PRO A 20 -29.73 2.06 -18.75
CA PRO A 20 -30.24 0.79 -18.28
C PRO A 20 -29.38 0.29 -17.12
N GLY A 21 -30.02 -0.21 -16.06
CA GLY A 21 -29.33 -0.77 -14.90
C GLY A 21 -28.40 -1.91 -15.33
N GLY A 22 -27.12 -1.79 -14.99
CA GLY A 22 -26.09 -2.75 -15.37
C GLY A 22 -24.85 -2.57 -14.48
N ILE A 23 -23.88 -3.47 -14.61
CA ILE A 23 -22.61 -3.37 -13.86
C ILE A 23 -21.85 -2.16 -14.38
N GLU A 24 -21.53 -1.24 -13.47
CA GLU A 24 -20.68 -0.09 -13.75
C GLU A 24 -19.33 -0.26 -13.07
N VAL A 25 -18.26 -0.22 -13.86
CA VAL A 25 -16.90 -0.22 -13.34
C VAL A 25 -16.52 1.21 -12.97
N TRP A 26 -16.28 1.42 -11.68
CA TRP A 26 -15.78 2.68 -11.16
C TRP A 26 -14.29 2.53 -10.87
N ILE A 27 -13.47 3.19 -11.69
CA ILE A 27 -12.01 3.18 -11.51
C ILE A 27 -11.69 4.14 -10.38
N ILE A 28 -11.14 3.62 -9.30
CA ILE A 28 -10.54 4.43 -8.24
C ILE A 28 -9.06 4.63 -8.56
N THR A 29 -8.63 5.89 -8.60
CA THR A 29 -7.21 6.21 -8.61
C THR A 29 -6.65 6.04 -7.19
N LEU A 30 -5.53 5.33 -7.09
CA LEU A 30 -4.81 5.14 -5.83
C LEU A 30 -3.66 6.14 -5.73
N THR A 31 -3.51 6.73 -4.56
CA THR A 31 -2.35 7.52 -4.17
C THR A 31 -1.39 6.62 -3.41
N LEU A 32 -0.14 6.48 -3.87
CA LEU A 32 0.85 5.69 -3.15
C LEU A 32 1.37 6.48 -1.95
N LYS A 33 1.45 5.79 -0.81
CA LYS A 33 2.03 6.30 0.44
C LYS A 33 3.30 5.50 0.75
N PRO A 34 4.47 5.90 0.22
CA PRO A 34 5.72 5.20 0.48
C PRO A 34 6.14 5.38 1.93
N VAL A 35 6.53 4.27 2.56
CA VAL A 35 7.15 4.21 3.88
C VAL A 35 8.62 3.88 3.68
N ASN A 36 9.49 4.79 4.09
CA ASN A 36 10.95 4.69 3.89
C ASN A 36 11.61 4.35 5.23
N PRO A 37 11.78 3.06 5.58
CA PRO A 37 12.34 2.67 6.86
C PRO A 37 13.86 2.88 6.90
N SER A 38 14.37 3.28 8.05
CA SER A 38 15.79 3.27 8.36
C SER A 38 16.11 2.09 9.28
N ILE A 39 16.94 1.17 8.81
CA ILE A 39 17.17 -0.13 9.45
C ILE A 39 18.66 -0.37 9.66
N TYR A 40 19.05 -0.69 10.88
CA TYR A 40 20.34 -1.33 11.18
C TYR A 40 20.11 -2.84 11.35
N LEU A 41 20.94 -3.68 10.72
CA LEU A 41 20.84 -5.15 10.83
C LEU A 41 22.08 -5.73 11.51
N VAL A 42 21.88 -6.84 12.22
CA VAL A 42 22.95 -7.67 12.76
C VAL A 42 22.71 -9.12 12.33
N PRO A 43 23.64 -9.78 11.63
CA PRO A 43 24.76 -9.17 10.90
C PRO A 43 24.26 -8.35 9.70
N ASP A 44 24.99 -7.28 9.37
CA ASP A 44 24.72 -6.47 8.18
C ASP A 44 25.47 -7.04 6.96
N THR A 45 24.79 -7.88 6.17
CA THR A 45 25.33 -8.47 4.93
C THR A 45 24.37 -8.26 3.77
N ALA A 46 24.86 -8.45 2.54
CA ALA A 46 24.01 -8.36 1.36
C ALA A 46 22.85 -9.38 1.39
N GLU A 47 23.10 -10.56 1.96
CA GLU A 47 22.13 -11.63 2.12
C GLU A 47 21.04 -11.27 3.14
N THR A 48 21.41 -10.73 4.31
CA THR A 48 20.43 -10.32 5.33
C THR A 48 19.59 -9.15 4.85
N ARG A 49 20.21 -8.13 4.22
CA ARG A 49 19.48 -7.01 3.59
C ARG A 49 18.47 -7.49 2.55
N LYS A 50 18.89 -8.39 1.65
CA LYS A 50 18.02 -8.96 0.62
C LYS A 50 16.87 -9.78 1.20
N ALA A 51 17.13 -10.55 2.26
CA ALA A 51 16.09 -11.32 2.94
C ALA A 51 15.07 -10.40 3.64
N THR A 52 15.55 -9.34 4.30
CA THR A 52 14.67 -8.34 4.92
C THR A 52 13.83 -7.61 3.89
N GLU A 53 14.42 -7.18 2.77
CA GLU A 53 13.68 -6.54 1.68
C GLU A 53 12.58 -7.45 1.11
N ALA A 54 12.89 -8.72 0.87
CA ALA A 54 11.92 -9.70 0.38
C ALA A 54 10.73 -9.86 1.35
N ASN A 55 10.98 -9.92 2.65
CA ASN A 55 9.94 -10.01 3.67
C ASN A 55 9.08 -8.73 3.74
N LEU A 56 9.69 -7.55 3.60
CA LEU A 56 8.97 -6.27 3.58
C LEU A 56 8.08 -6.16 2.33
N ILE A 57 8.55 -6.61 1.17
CA ILE A 57 7.76 -6.68 -0.06
C ILE A 57 6.60 -7.67 0.11
N ALA A 58 6.84 -8.84 0.71
CA ALA A 58 5.78 -9.80 1.00
C ALA A 58 4.72 -9.21 1.95
N LEU A 59 5.14 -8.46 2.97
CA LEU A 59 4.22 -7.72 3.85
C LEU A 59 3.40 -6.69 3.07
N GLN A 60 4.01 -5.90 2.19
CA GLN A 60 3.31 -4.94 1.34
C GLN A 60 2.20 -5.58 0.50
N GLN A 61 2.45 -6.77 -0.04
CA GLN A 61 1.47 -7.50 -0.86
C GLN A 61 0.20 -7.90 -0.09
N THR A 62 0.25 -7.87 1.24
CA THR A 62 -0.92 -8.13 2.10
C THR A 62 -1.74 -6.87 2.39
N LEU A 63 -1.22 -5.69 2.08
CA LEU A 63 -1.88 -4.41 2.38
C LEU A 63 -2.93 -4.07 1.32
N SER A 64 -3.99 -3.41 1.78
CA SER A 64 -5.07 -2.88 0.94
C SER A 64 -5.14 -1.35 1.07
N PRO A 65 -5.81 -0.65 0.15
CA PRO A 65 -6.09 0.77 0.33
C PRO A 65 -6.89 1.01 1.62
N ASN A 66 -6.71 2.16 2.27
CA ASN A 66 -7.38 2.51 3.53
C ASN A 66 -7.14 1.44 4.63
N SER A 67 -5.90 0.97 4.73
CA SER A 67 -5.47 0.03 5.76
C SER A 67 -4.40 0.64 6.67
N THR A 68 -4.16 -0.02 7.80
CA THR A 68 -3.11 0.32 8.74
C THR A 68 -1.99 -0.71 8.65
N LEU A 69 -0.78 -0.24 8.36
CA LEU A 69 0.45 -1.01 8.55
C LEU A 69 0.81 -0.98 10.03
N LEU A 70 0.63 -2.12 10.70
CA LEU A 70 0.98 -2.27 12.11
C LEU A 70 2.51 -2.32 12.29
N LEU A 71 3.01 -1.63 13.31
CA LEU A 71 4.41 -1.66 13.73
C LEU A 71 4.86 -3.08 14.06
N SER A 72 3.99 -3.87 14.69
CA SER A 72 4.27 -5.27 15.02
C SER A 72 4.48 -6.13 13.77
N SER A 73 3.69 -5.92 12.71
CA SER A 73 3.85 -6.62 11.43
C SER A 73 5.16 -6.24 10.76
N LEU A 74 5.52 -4.95 10.76
CA LEU A 74 6.78 -4.47 10.22
C LEU A 74 7.98 -5.07 10.97
N ARG A 75 7.95 -5.02 12.30
CA ARG A 75 8.96 -5.63 13.18
C ARG A 75 9.08 -7.14 12.99
N THR A 76 7.96 -7.81 12.78
CA THR A 76 7.93 -9.26 12.52
C THR A 76 8.54 -9.59 11.16
N ALA A 77 8.23 -8.82 10.11
CA ALA A 77 8.81 -9.02 8.79
C ALA A 77 10.34 -8.89 8.81
N ILE A 78 10.88 -7.90 9.53
CA ILE A 78 12.33 -7.73 9.70
C ILE A 78 12.91 -8.86 10.57
N GLY A 79 12.32 -9.14 11.73
CA GLY A 79 12.83 -10.13 12.68
C GLY A 79 12.73 -11.59 12.22
N THR A 80 11.93 -11.88 11.19
CA THR A 80 11.85 -13.21 10.55
C THR A 80 12.70 -13.33 9.29
N ALA A 81 13.44 -12.28 8.93
CA ALA A 81 14.36 -12.33 7.80
C ALA A 81 15.49 -13.32 8.06
N THR A 82 15.77 -14.17 7.06
CA THR A 82 16.77 -15.23 7.22
C THR A 82 18.15 -14.64 7.50
N GLY A 83 18.78 -15.12 8.57
CA GLY A 83 20.13 -14.71 8.98
C GLY A 83 20.18 -13.46 9.86
N VAL A 84 19.08 -12.71 10.01
CA VAL A 84 19.02 -11.58 10.95
C VAL A 84 18.92 -12.10 12.37
N THR A 85 19.81 -11.62 13.24
CA THR A 85 19.82 -11.94 14.68
C THR A 85 19.27 -10.79 15.53
N ASP A 86 19.52 -9.55 15.11
CA ASP A 86 19.00 -8.36 15.78
C ASP A 86 18.87 -7.20 14.77
N TYR A 87 18.08 -6.18 15.10
CA TYR A 87 17.92 -4.99 14.26
C TYR A 87 17.46 -3.77 15.07
N THR A 88 17.67 -2.58 14.50
CA THR A 88 16.98 -1.36 14.94
C THR A 88 16.17 -0.78 13.79
N LEU A 89 15.09 -0.08 14.14
CA LEU A 89 14.14 0.52 13.22
C LEU A 89 13.74 1.90 13.76
N ASP A 90 13.72 2.91 12.90
CA ASP A 90 13.32 4.29 13.25
C ASP A 90 11.81 4.46 13.46
N ILE A 91 10.99 3.67 12.75
CA ILE A 91 9.53 3.70 12.87
C ILE A 91 9.09 3.17 14.24
N SER A 92 8.34 4.00 14.97
CA SER A 92 7.93 3.74 16.36
C SER A 92 6.41 3.64 16.57
N ALA A 93 5.61 3.75 15.52
CA ALA A 93 4.15 3.71 15.59
C ALA A 93 3.54 3.07 14.34
N ASP A 94 2.26 2.69 14.44
CA ASP A 94 1.48 2.21 13.30
C ASP A 94 1.29 3.33 12.26
N ILE A 95 1.22 2.94 10.99
CA ILE A 95 1.05 3.86 9.86
C ILE A 95 -0.30 3.59 9.20
N THR A 96 -1.21 4.56 9.28
CA THR A 96 -2.53 4.47 8.64
C THR A 96 -2.52 5.16 7.28
N SER A 97 -3.12 4.51 6.28
CA SER A 97 -3.43 5.13 4.98
C SER A 97 -4.83 5.72 4.97
N GLU A 98 -4.99 6.85 4.29
CA GLU A 98 -6.29 7.48 4.07
C GLU A 98 -7.11 6.73 3.01
N ASN A 99 -8.35 7.18 2.80
CA ASN A 99 -9.15 6.67 1.69
C ASN A 99 -8.44 6.88 0.35
N ASN A 100 -8.45 5.85 -0.50
CA ASN A 100 -7.70 5.82 -1.77
C ASN A 100 -6.16 5.88 -1.64
N GLU A 101 -5.59 5.87 -0.43
CA GLU A 101 -4.14 5.72 -0.26
C GLU A 101 -3.76 4.24 -0.11
N LEU A 102 -2.66 3.84 -0.75
CA LEU A 102 -2.07 2.52 -0.62
C LEU A 102 -0.65 2.63 -0.05
N ILE A 103 -0.42 1.99 1.09
CA ILE A 103 0.91 1.91 1.71
C ILE A 103 1.83 1.06 0.83
N THR A 104 3.03 1.58 0.58
CA THR A 104 4.09 0.87 -0.13
C THR A 104 5.38 0.97 0.68
N ILE A 105 6.25 -0.02 0.56
CA ILE A 105 7.62 0.04 1.04
C ILE A 105 8.39 0.85 0.00
N GLY A 106 8.92 1.99 0.43
CA GLY A 106 9.78 2.83 -0.39
C GLY A 106 11.25 2.49 -0.17
N ASP A 107 12.10 3.50 -0.24
CA ASP A 107 13.55 3.32 -0.14
C ASP A 107 13.95 2.95 1.29
N ILE A 108 14.64 1.82 1.43
CA ILE A 108 15.20 1.36 2.71
C ILE A 108 16.57 2.02 2.91
N THR A 109 16.72 2.79 3.99
CA THR A 109 18.01 3.34 4.40
C THR A 109 18.71 2.37 5.34
N TRP A 110 19.82 1.78 4.89
CA TRP A 110 20.62 0.90 5.73
C TRP A 110 21.56 1.72 6.62
N LEU A 111 21.32 1.67 7.92
CA LEU A 111 22.17 2.30 8.92
C LEU A 111 23.43 1.45 9.14
N THR A 112 24.54 2.11 9.41
CA THR A 112 25.79 1.47 9.85
C THR A 112 26.02 1.77 11.32
N ALA A 113 26.55 0.81 12.07
CA ALA A 113 26.94 1.00 13.48
C ALA A 113 28.06 2.04 13.64
#